data_AF-A0A7Y5LVJ7-F1
#
_entry.id   AF-A0A7Y5LVJ7-F1
#
_cell.length_a   1.000
_cell.length_b   1.000
_cell.length_c   1.000
_cell.angle_alpha   90.00
_cell.angle_beta   90.00
_cell.angle_gamma   90.00
#
_symmetry.space_group_name_H-M   'P 1'
#
loop_
_entity.id
_entity.type
_entity.pdbx_description
1 polymer ?
#
loop_
_entity_poly.entity_id
_entity_poly.type
_entity_poly.pdbx_seq_one_letter_code
_entity_poly.pdbx_strand_id
1 'polypeptide(L)'
;MGLIEHVHDLESPDVNDRFNAVTALWKLGPAAAPAVPKIAALLGDIDGVNVKTADGREVMITVAERASLALAAIGESAAGAVIEELKKDNAVSAIHCVRALTAPALARRAPVSVLGERLMRPKVSPAMSAALCDVLAAAMQSTDETHRNAARSALKMASVMGRVPAKHLATLAGTTTAAPAVRAAAGASAPV
;
A
#
# COMPACT_ATOMS: atom_id res chain seq x y z
N MET A 1 -22.13 22.70 -0.30
CA MET A 1 -21.46 22.44 0.98
C MET A 1 -20.11 21.83 0.65
N GLY A 2 -19.04 22.52 1.02
CA GLY A 2 -17.72 22.39 0.38
C GLY A 2 -16.79 21.44 1.14
N LEU A 3 -15.86 20.84 0.38
CA LEU A 3 -14.73 20.00 0.84
C LEU A 3 -14.03 20.47 2.14
N ILE A 4 -14.08 21.77 2.46
CA ILE A 4 -13.41 22.39 3.60
C ILE A 4 -14.07 22.02 4.95
N GLU A 5 -15.39 21.82 4.96
CA GLU A 5 -16.16 21.51 6.19
C GLU A 5 -15.78 20.14 6.74
N HIS A 6 -15.77 19.11 5.88
CA HIS A 6 -15.40 17.75 6.27
C HIS A 6 -13.94 17.60 6.71
N VAL A 7 -13.05 18.52 6.34
CA VAL A 7 -11.63 18.47 6.75
C VAL A 7 -11.44 18.87 8.21
N HIS A 8 -12.36 19.67 8.77
CA HIS A 8 -12.35 20.02 10.19
C HIS A 8 -12.89 18.85 11.04
N ASP A 9 -13.92 18.17 10.53
CA ASP A 9 -14.55 17.03 11.21
C ASP A 9 -13.61 15.83 11.39
N LEU A 10 -12.52 15.74 10.62
CA LEU A 10 -11.48 14.72 10.78
C LEU A 10 -10.77 14.77 12.15
N GLU A 11 -10.81 15.91 12.83
CA GLU A 11 -10.22 16.11 14.16
C GLU A 11 -11.29 16.16 15.27
N SER A 12 -12.55 15.85 14.94
CA SER A 12 -13.63 15.83 15.94
C SER A 12 -13.34 14.80 17.04
N PRO A 13 -13.63 15.12 18.30
CA PRO A 13 -13.60 14.12 19.38
C PRO A 13 -14.65 13.02 19.18
N ASP A 14 -15.72 13.28 18.44
CA ASP A 14 -16.75 12.29 18.14
C ASP A 14 -16.31 11.35 17.00
N VAL A 15 -16.34 10.04 17.29
CA VAL A 15 -15.98 9.01 16.31
C VAL A 15 -16.90 9.00 15.09
N ASN A 16 -18.19 9.30 15.25
CA ASN A 16 -19.15 9.34 14.16
C ASN A 16 -18.83 10.49 13.21
N ASP A 17 -18.46 11.66 13.74
CA ASP A 17 -18.07 12.81 12.93
C ASP A 17 -16.83 12.50 12.10
N ARG A 18 -15.77 11.95 12.72
CA ARG A 18 -14.57 11.54 12.00
C ARG A 18 -14.89 10.48 10.94
N PHE A 19 -15.69 9.48 11.30
CA PHE A 19 -16.08 8.41 10.39
C PHE A 19 -16.90 8.93 9.19
N ASN A 20 -17.84 9.84 9.44
CA ASN A 20 -18.67 10.46 8.41
C ASN A 20 -17.85 11.36 7.49
N ALA A 21 -16.93 12.14 8.05
CA ALA A 21 -16.00 12.99 7.31
C ALA A 21 -15.12 12.17 6.37
N VAL A 22 -14.45 11.13 6.89
CA VAL A 22 -13.64 10.22 6.06
C VAL A 22 -14.49 9.53 5.01
N THR A 23 -15.73 9.14 5.34
CA THR A 23 -16.66 8.51 4.39
C THR A 23 -17.08 9.48 3.28
N ALA A 24 -17.32 10.74 3.59
CA ALA A 24 -17.63 11.78 2.61
C ALA A 24 -16.44 12.00 1.67
N LEU A 25 -15.22 12.11 2.22
CA LEU A 25 -13.99 12.26 1.44
C LEU A 25 -13.70 11.04 0.57
N TRP A 26 -13.97 9.84 1.07
CA TRP A 26 -13.88 8.62 0.27
C TRP A 26 -14.81 8.65 -0.94
N LYS A 27 -16.07 9.08 -0.76
CA LYS A 27 -17.05 9.21 -1.85
C LYS A 27 -16.67 10.29 -2.88
N LEU A 28 -15.92 11.31 -2.45
CA LEU A 28 -15.40 12.36 -3.33
C LEU A 28 -14.23 11.87 -4.20
N GLY A 29 -13.52 10.80 -3.79
CA GLY A 29 -12.43 10.20 -4.54
C GLY A 29 -11.27 11.18 -4.77
N PRO A 30 -10.74 11.33 -6.00
CA PRO A 30 -9.57 12.18 -6.27
C PRO A 30 -9.72 13.65 -5.86
N ALA A 31 -10.95 14.18 -5.82
CA ALA A 31 -11.20 15.56 -5.40
C ALA A 31 -10.87 15.81 -3.91
N ALA A 32 -10.78 14.74 -3.10
CA ALA A 32 -10.36 14.81 -1.70
C ALA A 32 -8.83 14.89 -1.50
N ALA A 33 -8.04 15.02 -2.56
CA ALA A 33 -6.58 15.15 -2.49
C ALA A 33 -6.07 16.19 -1.46
N PRO A 34 -6.70 17.37 -1.28
CA PRO A 34 -6.25 18.33 -0.26
C PRO A 34 -6.33 17.80 1.18
N ALA A 35 -7.18 16.81 1.45
CA ALA A 35 -7.38 16.23 2.78
C ALA A 35 -6.42 15.08 3.09
N VAL A 36 -5.61 14.64 2.13
CA VAL A 36 -4.73 13.46 2.24
C VAL A 36 -3.89 13.43 3.52
N PRO A 37 -3.21 14.52 3.95
CA PRO A 37 -2.37 14.47 5.15
C PRO A 37 -3.18 14.16 6.41
N LYS A 38 -4.39 14.73 6.53
CA LYS A 38 -5.28 14.50 7.68
C LYS A 38 -5.88 13.09 7.64
N ILE A 39 -6.28 12.61 6.46
CA ILE A 39 -6.76 11.23 6.31
C ILE A 39 -5.66 10.22 6.66
N ALA A 40 -4.41 10.48 6.25
CA ALA A 40 -3.28 9.60 6.58
C ALA A 40 -3.00 9.52 8.08
N ALA A 41 -3.16 10.63 8.82
CA ALA A 41 -3.03 10.64 10.27
C ALA A 41 -4.06 9.73 10.98
N LEU A 42 -5.24 9.54 10.38
CA LEU A 42 -6.30 8.66 10.90
C LEU A 42 -6.04 7.17 10.67
N LEU A 43 -4.98 6.77 9.96
CA LEU A 43 -4.66 5.35 9.78
C LEU A 43 -4.28 4.66 11.10
N GLY A 44 -3.91 5.43 12.13
CA GLY A 44 -3.70 4.92 13.49
C GLY A 44 -4.93 4.95 14.40
N ASP A 45 -6.07 5.46 13.92
CA ASP A 45 -7.29 5.65 14.72
C ASP A 45 -8.05 4.33 14.88
N ILE A 46 -8.02 3.79 16.11
CA ILE A 46 -8.65 2.53 16.48
C ILE A 46 -10.13 2.67 16.83
N ASP A 47 -10.63 3.90 16.97
CA ASP A 47 -12.04 4.12 17.24
C ASP A 47 -12.86 3.65 16.05
N GLY A 48 -14.06 3.16 16.32
CA GLY A 48 -14.92 2.61 15.28
C GLY A 48 -16.38 2.80 15.59
N VAL A 49 -17.17 2.68 14.52
CA VAL A 49 -18.62 2.71 14.59
C VAL A 49 -19.16 1.31 14.31
N ASN A 50 -20.21 0.92 15.02
CA ASN A 50 -20.90 -0.33 14.76
C ASN A 50 -21.82 -0.14 13.56
N VAL A 51 -21.56 -0.87 12.49
CA VAL A 51 -22.38 -0.87 11.28
C VAL A 51 -23.14 -2.18 11.20
N LYS A 52 -24.45 -2.09 10.99
CA LYS A 52 -25.28 -3.26 10.68
C LYS A 52 -25.12 -3.61 9.22
N THR A 53 -24.64 -4.81 8.94
CA THR A 53 -24.59 -5.33 7.58
C THR A 53 -26.00 -5.71 7.11
N ALA A 54 -26.18 -5.88 5.80
CA ALA A 54 -27.46 -6.32 5.22
C ALA A 54 -27.96 -7.66 5.82
N ASP A 55 -27.03 -8.49 6.29
CA ASP A 55 -27.30 -9.79 6.90
C ASP A 55 -27.66 -9.69 8.40
N GLY A 56 -27.81 -8.47 8.93
CA GLY A 56 -28.15 -8.21 10.33
C GLY A 56 -26.99 -8.37 11.32
N ARG A 57 -25.76 -8.61 10.84
CA ARG A 57 -24.57 -8.70 11.71
C ARG A 57 -24.08 -7.31 12.08
N GLU A 58 -23.73 -7.14 13.35
CA GLU A 58 -23.03 -5.95 13.82
C GLU A 58 -21.53 -6.15 13.62
N VAL A 59 -20.94 -5.29 12.80
CA VAL A 59 -19.49 -5.27 12.57
C VAL A 59 -18.98 -3.89 12.93
N MET A 60 -17.99 -3.85 13.79
CA MET A 60 -17.28 -2.61 14.10
C MET A 60 -16.34 -2.27 12.96
N ILE A 61 -16.51 -1.08 12.38
CA ILE A 61 -15.64 -0.56 11.33
C ILE A 61 -14.85 0.60 11.92
N THR A 62 -13.52 0.50 11.92
CA THR A 62 -12.67 1.56 12.48
C THR A 62 -12.52 2.74 11.52
N VAL A 63 -12.22 3.91 12.08
CA VAL A 63 -11.89 5.11 11.31
C VAL A 63 -10.65 4.84 10.45
N ALA A 64 -9.62 4.16 10.98
CA ALA A 64 -8.45 3.75 10.21
C ALA A 64 -8.76 2.84 9.02
N GLU A 65 -9.69 1.90 9.18
CA GLU A 65 -10.16 1.07 8.10
C GLU A 65 -10.81 1.91 7.00
N ARG A 66 -11.68 2.85 7.37
CA ARG A 66 -12.31 3.76 6.40
C ARG A 66 -11.31 4.71 5.76
N ALA A 67 -10.31 5.20 6.50
CA ALA A 67 -9.24 6.06 6.01
C ALA A 67 -8.38 5.35 4.96
N SER A 68 -8.07 4.07 5.16
CA SER A 68 -7.33 3.28 4.16
C SER A 68 -8.07 3.19 2.82
N LEU A 69 -9.40 3.06 2.85
CA LEU A 69 -10.25 3.04 1.66
C LEU A 69 -10.34 4.42 1.01
N ALA A 70 -10.42 5.48 1.81
CA ALA A 70 -10.40 6.86 1.34
C ALA A 70 -9.11 7.17 0.56
N LEU A 71 -7.94 6.85 1.11
CA LEU A 71 -6.65 7.06 0.45
C LEU A 71 -6.52 6.22 -0.83
N ALA A 72 -7.02 5.00 -0.83
CA ALA A 72 -7.08 4.17 -2.03
C ALA A 72 -7.95 4.78 -3.13
N ALA A 73 -9.09 5.37 -2.79
CA ALA A 73 -9.99 6.04 -3.75
C ALA A 73 -9.44 7.38 -4.25
N ILE A 74 -8.66 8.09 -3.43
CA ILE A 74 -7.94 9.31 -3.85
C ILE A 74 -6.86 8.97 -4.88
N GLY A 75 -6.22 7.81 -4.75
CA GLY A 75 -5.27 7.29 -5.72
C GLY A 75 -3.86 7.88 -5.56
N GLU A 76 -3.16 8.13 -6.67
CA GLU A 76 -1.71 8.39 -6.68
C GLU A 76 -1.25 9.56 -5.81
N SER A 77 -2.08 10.59 -5.63
CA SER A 77 -1.76 11.74 -4.79
C SER A 77 -1.66 11.39 -3.30
N ALA A 78 -2.26 10.29 -2.86
CA ALA A 78 -2.17 9.79 -1.49
C ALA A 78 -0.89 9.00 -1.20
N ALA A 79 -0.13 8.58 -2.23
CA ALA A 79 1.02 7.69 -2.06
C ALA A 79 2.07 8.25 -1.11
N GLY A 80 2.47 9.51 -1.28
CA GLY A 80 3.49 10.14 -0.44
C GLY A 80 3.13 10.12 1.04
N ALA A 81 1.88 10.47 1.38
CA ALA A 81 1.43 10.49 2.77
C ALA A 81 1.34 9.08 3.38
N VAL A 82 0.87 8.09 2.62
CA VAL A 82 0.82 6.68 3.07
C VAL A 82 2.24 6.13 3.33
N ILE A 83 3.21 6.53 2.51
CA ILE A 83 4.62 6.12 2.66
C ILE A 83 5.24 6.75 3.90
N GLU A 84 5.04 8.05 4.11
CA GLU A 84 5.53 8.73 5.32
C GLU A 84 4.90 8.14 6.58
N GLU A 85 3.61 7.82 6.54
CA GLU A 85 2.92 7.17 7.64
C GLU A 85 3.46 5.76 7.91
N LEU A 86 3.75 4.97 6.86
CA LEU A 86 4.32 3.62 6.99
C LEU A 86 5.71 3.61 7.65
N LYS A 87 6.49 4.69 7.52
CA LYS A 87 7.79 4.84 8.17
C LYS A 87 7.66 4.96 9.70
N LYS A 88 6.55 5.51 10.20
CA LYS A 88 6.30 5.69 11.64
C LYS A 88 6.23 4.34 12.34
N ASP A 89 6.65 4.29 13.61
CA ASP A 89 6.62 3.05 14.41
C ASP A 89 5.24 2.77 15.03
N ASN A 90 4.18 2.85 14.20
CA ASN A 90 2.82 2.50 14.61
C ASN A 90 2.39 1.23 13.88
N ALA A 91 2.13 0.17 14.64
CA ALA A 91 1.73 -1.13 14.10
C ALA A 91 0.32 -1.12 13.50
N VAL A 92 -0.63 -0.40 14.11
CA VAL A 92 -2.01 -0.26 13.62
C VAL A 92 -1.99 0.51 12.30
N SER A 93 -1.36 1.68 12.29
CA SER A 93 -1.24 2.52 11.11
C SER A 93 -0.56 1.81 9.95
N ALA A 94 0.51 1.04 10.22
CA ALA A 94 1.18 0.24 9.20
C ALA A 94 0.26 -0.79 8.51
N ILE A 95 -0.63 -1.46 9.24
CA ILE A 95 -1.57 -2.43 8.63
C ILE A 95 -2.49 -1.71 7.64
N HIS A 96 -3.03 -0.56 8.04
CA HIS A 96 -3.95 0.22 7.22
C HIS A 96 -3.24 0.91 6.04
N CYS A 97 -1.97 1.33 6.21
CA CYS A 97 -1.11 1.78 5.11
C CYS A 97 -0.92 0.67 4.07
N VAL A 98 -0.51 -0.52 4.49
CA VAL A 98 -0.29 -1.66 3.58
C VAL A 98 -1.58 -2.03 2.86
N ARG A 99 -2.72 -1.97 3.57
CA ARG A 99 -4.02 -2.19 2.95
C ARG A 99 -4.37 -1.15 1.90
N ALA A 100 -4.13 0.14 2.14
CA ALA A 100 -4.28 1.18 1.11
C ALA A 100 -3.36 0.91 -0.10
N LEU A 101 -2.12 0.47 0.14
CA LEU A 101 -1.14 0.15 -0.91
C LEU A 101 -1.49 -1.08 -1.75
N THR A 102 -2.48 -1.90 -1.36
CA THR A 102 -3.01 -2.96 -2.24
C THR A 102 -3.73 -2.40 -3.46
N ALA A 103 -4.14 -1.12 -3.43
CA ALA A 103 -4.71 -0.46 -4.60
C ALA A 103 -3.64 -0.27 -5.69
N PRO A 104 -3.88 -0.70 -6.95
CA PRO A 104 -2.88 -0.67 -8.02
C PRO A 104 -2.32 0.73 -8.32
N ALA A 105 -3.10 1.78 -8.09
CA ALA A 105 -2.65 3.16 -8.29
C ALA A 105 -1.56 3.56 -7.27
N LEU A 106 -1.72 3.15 -6.01
CA LEU A 106 -0.79 3.45 -4.93
C LEU A 106 0.44 2.54 -4.96
N ALA A 107 0.25 1.25 -5.27
CA ALA A 107 1.32 0.26 -5.34
C ALA A 107 2.46 0.69 -6.28
N ARG A 108 2.15 1.32 -7.42
CA ARG A 108 3.15 1.76 -8.41
C ARG A 108 4.11 2.82 -7.88
N ARG A 109 3.69 3.62 -6.90
CA ARG A 109 4.51 4.70 -6.33
C ARG A 109 5.11 4.33 -4.97
N ALA A 110 4.78 3.15 -4.43
CA ALA A 110 5.35 2.69 -3.17
C ALA A 110 6.84 2.36 -3.36
N PRO A 111 7.77 3.02 -2.64
CA PRO A 111 9.18 2.69 -2.68
C PRO A 111 9.36 1.31 -2.05
N VAL A 112 9.79 0.37 -2.90
CA VAL A 112 10.03 -1.01 -2.51
C VAL A 112 11.03 -1.12 -1.36
N SER A 113 11.99 -0.19 -1.27
CA SER A 113 12.92 -0.11 -0.14
C SER A 113 12.20 0.04 1.20
N VAL A 114 11.21 0.93 1.30
CA VAL A 114 10.43 1.16 2.53
C VAL A 114 9.59 -0.07 2.87
N LEU A 115 9.02 -0.74 1.87
CA LEU A 115 8.27 -1.99 2.07
C LEU A 115 9.17 -3.11 2.59
N GLY A 116 10.36 -3.26 2.01
CA GLY A 116 11.37 -4.21 2.45
C GLY A 116 11.86 -3.93 3.87
N GLU A 117 12.22 -2.67 4.18
CA GLU A 117 12.61 -2.25 5.52
C GLU A 117 11.51 -2.54 6.55
N ARG A 118 10.26 -2.26 6.22
CA ARG A 118 9.14 -2.56 7.12
C ARG A 118 9.00 -4.06 7.35
N LEU A 119 9.10 -4.86 6.29
CA LEU A 119 9.03 -6.32 6.35
C LEU A 119 10.15 -6.93 7.20
N MET A 120 11.30 -6.26 7.32
CA MET A 120 12.43 -6.68 8.16
C MET A 120 12.27 -6.33 9.66
N ARG A 121 11.28 -5.51 10.05
CA ARG A 121 11.11 -5.11 11.47
C ARG A 121 10.62 -6.27 12.35
N PRO A 122 11.04 -6.38 13.62
CA PRO A 122 10.69 -7.50 14.49
C PRO A 122 9.19 -7.63 14.79
N LYS A 123 8.43 -6.52 14.79
CA LYS A 123 7.00 -6.47 15.16
C LYS A 123 6.03 -6.59 13.98
N VAL A 124 6.38 -7.34 12.94
CA VAL A 124 5.49 -7.56 11.79
C VAL A 124 4.63 -8.80 12.04
N SER A 125 3.31 -8.62 12.10
CA SER A 125 2.37 -9.74 12.22
C SER A 125 2.36 -10.59 10.93
N PRO A 126 1.99 -11.88 10.98
CA PRO A 126 1.91 -12.73 9.79
C PRO A 126 0.99 -12.16 8.69
N ALA A 127 -0.14 -11.56 9.08
CA ALA A 127 -1.07 -10.90 8.16
C ALA A 127 -0.44 -9.69 7.45
N MET A 128 0.32 -8.87 8.19
CA MET A 128 1.04 -7.73 7.64
C MET A 128 2.18 -8.18 6.72
N SER A 129 2.91 -9.24 7.10
CA SER A 129 3.95 -9.85 6.27
C SER A 129 3.38 -10.34 4.94
N ALA A 130 2.25 -11.03 4.97
CA ALA A 130 1.56 -11.50 3.78
C ALA A 130 1.12 -10.34 2.87
N ALA A 131 0.51 -9.31 3.44
CA ALA A 131 0.06 -8.15 2.67
C ALA A 131 1.24 -7.35 2.07
N LEU A 132 2.36 -7.20 2.80
CA LEU A 132 3.59 -6.62 2.26
C LEU A 132 4.14 -7.45 1.10
N CYS A 133 4.11 -8.78 1.22
CA CYS A 133 4.53 -9.67 0.14
C CYS A 133 3.61 -9.58 -1.09
N ASP A 134 2.29 -9.41 -0.89
CA ASP A 134 1.33 -9.20 -1.98
C ASP A 134 1.66 -7.90 -2.76
N VAL A 135 1.93 -6.80 -2.04
CA VAL A 135 2.31 -5.51 -2.67
C VAL A 135 3.66 -5.63 -3.40
N LEU A 136 4.65 -6.28 -2.80
CA LEU A 136 5.94 -6.54 -3.45
C LEU A 136 5.81 -7.44 -4.68
N ALA A 137 4.95 -8.45 -4.64
CA ALA A 137 4.69 -9.33 -5.78
C ALA A 137 3.99 -8.57 -6.93
N ALA A 138 3.07 -7.66 -6.62
CA ALA A 138 2.50 -6.76 -7.61
C ALA A 138 3.58 -5.82 -8.21
N ALA A 139 4.48 -5.29 -7.38
CA ALA A 139 5.61 -4.46 -7.81
C ALA A 139 6.58 -5.21 -8.75
N MET A 140 6.70 -6.55 -8.63
CA MET A 140 7.47 -7.37 -9.58
C MET A 140 6.88 -7.38 -11.00
N GLN A 141 5.61 -7.00 -11.18
CA GLN A 141 4.97 -6.89 -12.50
C GLN A 141 5.11 -5.47 -13.10
N SER A 142 5.81 -4.56 -12.41
CA SER A 142 6.06 -3.20 -12.90
C SER A 142 6.86 -3.23 -14.22
N THR A 143 6.64 -2.23 -15.09
CA THR A 143 7.47 -2.03 -16.28
C THR A 143 8.84 -1.44 -15.94
N ASP A 144 8.99 -0.84 -14.75
CA ASP A 144 10.24 -0.29 -14.24
C ASP A 144 11.17 -1.39 -13.73
N GLU A 145 12.31 -1.56 -14.39
CA GLU A 145 13.30 -2.59 -14.06
C GLU A 145 13.93 -2.41 -12.68
N THR A 146 14.19 -1.17 -12.27
CA THR A 146 14.77 -0.85 -10.95
C THR A 146 13.77 -1.23 -9.86
N HIS A 147 12.50 -0.86 -10.05
CA HIS A 147 11.41 -1.17 -9.14
C HIS A 147 11.19 -2.68 -9.01
N ARG A 148 11.21 -3.42 -10.13
CA ARG A 148 11.11 -4.89 -10.13
C ARG A 148 12.27 -5.58 -9.43
N ASN A 149 13.50 -5.14 -9.71
CA ASN A 149 14.71 -5.74 -9.14
C ASN A 149 14.78 -5.50 -7.63
N ALA A 150 14.40 -4.30 -7.17
CA ALA A 150 14.27 -4.01 -5.75
C ALA A 150 13.22 -4.92 -5.09
N ALA A 151 12.05 -5.10 -5.70
CA ALA A 151 10.98 -5.96 -5.17
C ALA A 151 11.41 -7.42 -5.05
N ARG A 152 12.13 -7.92 -6.06
CA ARG A 152 12.71 -9.26 -6.04
C ARG A 152 13.72 -9.42 -4.90
N SER A 153 14.62 -8.45 -4.72
CA SER A 153 15.63 -8.49 -3.65
C SER A 153 14.99 -8.47 -2.25
N ALA A 154 14.00 -7.61 -2.03
CA ALA A 154 13.26 -7.54 -0.78
C ALA A 154 12.54 -8.87 -0.43
N LEU A 155 11.86 -9.48 -1.42
CA LEU A 155 11.20 -10.77 -1.23
C LEU A 155 12.20 -11.91 -0.99
N LYS A 156 13.35 -11.93 -1.67
CA LYS A 156 14.42 -12.92 -1.41
C LYS A 156 14.95 -12.82 0.02
N MET A 157 15.25 -11.61 0.48
CA MET A 157 15.71 -11.38 1.86
C MET A 157 14.65 -11.81 2.89
N ALA A 158 13.39 -11.49 2.64
CA ALA A 158 12.29 -11.93 3.50
C ALA A 158 12.10 -13.46 3.53
N SER A 159 12.37 -14.13 2.40
CA SER A 159 12.30 -15.59 2.31
C SER A 159 13.36 -16.26 3.18
N VAL A 160 14.58 -15.73 3.22
CA VAL A 160 15.67 -16.24 4.07
C VAL A 160 15.29 -16.16 5.56
N MET A 161 14.50 -15.16 5.95
CA MET A 161 14.02 -14.98 7.32
C MET A 161 12.72 -15.75 7.63
N GLY A 162 12.21 -16.57 6.71
CA GLY A 162 10.96 -17.32 6.91
C GLY A 162 9.70 -16.45 6.95
N ARG A 163 9.74 -15.23 6.41
CA ARG A 163 8.62 -14.26 6.46
C ARG A 163 7.75 -14.25 5.21
N VAL A 164 8.14 -14.99 4.17
CA VAL A 164 7.42 -15.06 2.91
C VAL A 164 6.41 -16.21 2.97
N PRO A 165 5.11 -15.94 2.75
CA PRO A 165 4.09 -16.98 2.64
C PRO A 165 4.38 -17.94 1.47
N ALA A 166 4.00 -19.21 1.62
CA ALA A 166 4.22 -20.24 0.58
C ALA A 166 3.71 -19.84 -0.82
N LYS A 167 2.57 -19.12 -0.89
CA LYS A 167 2.00 -18.61 -2.15
C LYS A 167 2.95 -17.71 -2.96
N HIS A 168 3.89 -17.01 -2.31
CA HIS A 168 4.84 -16.11 -2.96
C HIS A 168 6.22 -16.73 -3.24
N LEU A 169 6.51 -17.89 -2.64
CA LEU A 169 7.74 -18.63 -2.91
C LEU A 169 7.79 -19.12 -4.37
N ALA A 170 6.64 -19.51 -4.94
CA ALA A 170 6.52 -19.89 -6.34
C ALA A 170 6.81 -18.71 -7.30
N THR A 171 6.37 -17.50 -6.96
CA THR A 171 6.64 -16.26 -7.72
C THR A 171 8.14 -15.92 -7.74
N LEU A 172 8.85 -16.23 -6.65
CA LEU A 172 10.31 -16.08 -6.58
C LEU A 172 11.03 -17.12 -7.45
N ALA A 173 10.57 -18.38 -7.43
CA ALA A 173 11.18 -19.48 -8.18
C ALA A 173 11.00 -19.33 -9.71
N GLY A 174 9.84 -18.86 -10.17
CA GLY A 174 9.49 -18.74 -11.59
C GLY A 174 10.21 -17.63 -12.38
N THR A 175 11.02 -16.76 -11.74
CA THR A 175 11.73 -15.67 -12.44
C THR A 175 13.21 -15.98 -12.73
N THR A 176 13.66 -17.22 -12.48
CA THR A 176 15.02 -17.67 -12.79
C THR A 176 15.09 -18.27 -14.19
N THR A 177 14.71 -17.53 -15.24
CA THR A 177 15.20 -17.73 -16.63
C THR A 177 14.62 -16.69 -17.57
N ALA A 178 15.33 -15.57 -17.71
CA ALA A 178 15.44 -14.85 -18.97
C ALA A 178 16.75 -14.07 -18.89
N ALA A 179 17.84 -14.71 -19.29
CA ALA A 179 19.09 -14.01 -19.58
C ALA A 179 18.81 -12.95 -20.65
N PRO A 180 19.39 -11.74 -20.57
CA PRO A 180 19.29 -10.78 -21.65
C PRO A 180 20.06 -11.38 -22.83
N ALA A 181 19.37 -11.64 -23.94
CA ALA A 181 20.01 -11.92 -25.21
C ALA A 181 20.70 -10.63 -25.69
N VAL A 182 21.90 -10.36 -25.17
CA VAL A 182 22.82 -9.35 -25.70
C VAL A 182 24.07 -10.07 -26.18
N ARG A 183 24.13 -10.27 -27.50
CA ARG A 183 25.33 -10.37 -28.36
C ARG A 183 24.83 -10.65 -29.78
N ALA A 184 25.27 -9.99 -30.85
CA ALA A 184 26.29 -8.98 -31.02
C ALA A 184 26.02 -8.28 -32.37
N ALA A 185 26.23 -6.97 -32.43
CA ALA A 185 26.51 -6.29 -33.68
C ALA A 185 27.99 -6.49 -34.03
N ALA A 186 28.26 -7.02 -35.22
CA ALA A 186 29.48 -6.86 -36.00
C ALA A 186 29.07 -7.22 -37.44
N GLY A 187 29.03 -6.35 -38.44
CA GLY A 187 30.06 -5.37 -38.78
C GLY A 187 31.07 -6.05 -39.71
N ALA A 188 30.75 -6.19 -41.00
CA ALA A 188 31.74 -6.40 -42.05
C ALA A 188 31.23 -5.84 -43.38
N SER A 189 31.99 -4.87 -43.87
CA SER A 189 31.88 -4.13 -45.12
C SER A 189 32.24 -5.00 -46.35
N ALA A 190 31.57 -4.71 -47.49
CA ALA A 190 31.91 -4.75 -48.94
C ALA A 190 33.27 -5.38 -49.40
N PRO A 191 33.48 -5.80 -50.69
CA PRO A 191 33.05 -5.06 -51.90
C PRO A 191 32.85 -5.82 -53.25
N VAL A 192 32.49 -4.99 -54.25
CA VAL A 192 32.45 -5.10 -55.74
C VAL A 192 31.26 -5.81 -56.36
#